data_AF-A0A7S0FQU8-F1
#
_entry.id   AF-A0A7S0FQU8-F1
#
_cell.length_a   1.000
_cell.length_b   1.000
_cell.length_c   1.000
_cell.angle_alpha   90.00
_cell.angle_beta   90.00
_cell.angle_gamma   90.00
#
_symmetry.space_group_name_H-M   'P 1'
#
loop_
_entity.id
_entity.type
_entity.pdbx_description
1 polymer ?
#
loop_
_entity_poly.entity_id
_entity_poly.type
_entity_poly.pdbx_seq_one_letter_code
_entity_poly.pdbx_strand_id
1 'polypeptide(L)'
;MVCIGILSQQEARDAVDWEIYVTIACAFGIGTALTNSGVAGGIANFLVAIGTGLGIGVAGLFGAVYFATFLISNVVTNNAAAALIFPIAMNAADQTKTDVTLMSYCIMLAASASFMSPFGYQTNLMVYGPGGYKYKDFLWMGTPMQIVLWLISVALLSYSLLPWYASWLILFAILLLVAVLRIGADLGRKPTQALGDAVVGTTDAVQVGVAGTANAVHAGTKPKTWRTCKAFLWGRRKNEKI
;
A
#
# COMPACT_ATOMS: atom_id res chain seq x y z
N MET A 1 5.35 5.08 -27.00
CA MET A 1 5.33 3.63 -27.30
C MET A 1 4.48 3.28 -28.51
N VAL A 2 3.29 3.88 -28.70
CA VAL A 2 2.48 3.70 -29.92
C VAL A 2 3.16 4.28 -31.17
N CYS A 3 3.66 5.52 -31.11
CA CYS A 3 4.32 6.17 -32.27
C CYS A 3 5.62 5.49 -32.73
N ILE A 4 6.23 4.68 -31.86
CA ILE A 4 7.47 3.92 -32.12
C ILE A 4 7.17 2.46 -32.49
N GLY A 5 5.89 2.10 -32.65
CA GLY A 5 5.46 0.76 -33.09
C GLY A 5 5.63 -0.36 -32.06
N ILE A 6 5.94 -0.01 -30.80
CA ILE A 6 6.19 -0.98 -29.71
C ILE A 6 4.87 -1.49 -29.10
N LEU A 7 3.81 -0.69 -29.16
CA LEU A 7 2.51 -0.99 -28.57
C LEU A 7 1.42 -0.75 -29.61
N SER A 8 0.47 -1.68 -29.76
CA SER A 8 -0.70 -1.49 -30.62
C SER A 8 -1.68 -0.47 -30.03
N GLN A 9 -2.51 0.13 -30.88
CA GLN A 9 -3.55 1.07 -30.44
C GLN A 9 -4.59 0.41 -29.52
N GLN A 10 -4.83 -0.90 -29.69
CA GLN A 10 -5.71 -1.68 -28.82
C GLN A 10 -5.10 -1.81 -27.42
N GLU A 11 -3.86 -2.29 -27.33
CA GLU A 11 -3.15 -2.45 -26.04
C GLU A 11 -3.00 -1.11 -25.31
N ALA A 12 -2.80 0.00 -26.03
CA ALA A 12 -2.76 1.33 -25.45
C ALA A 12 -4.09 1.74 -24.79
N ARG A 13 -5.21 1.36 -25.41
CA ARG A 13 -6.56 1.63 -24.86
C ARG A 13 -6.89 0.71 -23.70
N ASP A 14 -6.50 -0.56 -23.78
CA ASP A 14 -6.75 -1.55 -22.74
C ASP A 14 -5.89 -1.30 -21.49
N ALA A 15 -4.73 -0.65 -21.64
CA ALA A 15 -3.90 -0.22 -20.52
C ALA A 15 -4.53 0.93 -19.69
N VAL A 16 -5.58 1.59 -20.19
CA VAL A 16 -6.28 2.65 -19.46
C VAL A 16 -7.32 2.03 -18.54
N ASP A 17 -7.13 2.23 -17.24
CA ASP A 17 -8.08 1.80 -16.22
C ASP A 17 -9.27 2.78 -16.14
N TRP A 18 -10.31 2.51 -16.96
CA TRP A 18 -11.51 3.34 -17.03
C TRP A 18 -12.29 3.39 -15.70
N GLU A 19 -12.17 2.36 -14.87
CA GLU A 19 -12.87 2.29 -13.58
C GLU A 19 -12.42 3.42 -12.66
N ILE A 20 -11.11 3.73 -12.65
CA ILE A 20 -10.56 4.84 -11.86
C ILE A 20 -11.12 6.19 -12.33
N TYR A 21 -11.16 6.45 -13.65
CA TYR A 21 -11.66 7.71 -14.19
C TYR A 21 -13.14 7.93 -13.87
N VAL A 22 -13.97 6.89 -14.05
CA VAL A 22 -15.39 6.94 -13.72
C VAL A 22 -15.58 7.17 -12.23
N THR A 23 -14.77 6.51 -11.38
CA THR A 23 -14.83 6.68 -9.93
C THR A 23 -14.50 8.12 -9.51
N ILE A 24 -13.46 8.73 -10.09
CA ILE A 24 -13.10 10.13 -9.83
C ILE A 24 -14.25 11.07 -10.23
N ALA A 25 -14.83 10.86 -11.42
CA ALA A 25 -15.97 11.66 -11.89
C ALA A 25 -17.19 11.55 -10.95
N CYS A 26 -17.54 10.34 -10.54
CA CYS A 26 -18.61 10.08 -9.58
C CYS A 26 -18.32 10.72 -8.22
N ALA A 27 -17.07 10.69 -7.75
CA ALA A 27 -16.68 11.27 -6.47
C ALA A 27 -16.85 12.80 -6.45
N PHE A 28 -16.53 13.50 -7.54
CA PHE A 28 -16.83 14.93 -7.67
C PHE A 28 -18.34 15.22 -7.64
N GLY A 29 -19.15 14.38 -8.31
CA GLY A 29 -20.61 14.47 -8.28
C GLY A 29 -21.19 14.26 -6.87
N ILE A 30 -20.74 13.23 -6.17
CA ILE A 30 -21.11 12.93 -4.78
C ILE A 30 -20.64 14.06 -3.86
N GLY A 31 -19.42 14.55 -4.02
CA GLY A 31 -18.88 15.67 -3.25
C GLY A 31 -19.75 16.91 -3.36
N THR A 32 -20.15 17.27 -4.58
CA THR A 32 -21.06 18.40 -4.83
C THR A 32 -22.43 18.18 -4.18
N ALA A 33 -22.98 16.96 -4.30
CA ALA A 33 -24.25 16.60 -3.65
C ALA A 33 -24.18 16.66 -2.11
N LEU A 34 -23.07 16.23 -1.52
CA LEU A 34 -22.81 16.28 -0.07
C LEU A 34 -22.64 17.72 0.42
N THR A 35 -22.01 18.59 -0.37
CA THR A 35 -21.92 20.03 -0.06
C THR A 35 -23.30 20.69 -0.16
N ASN A 36 -24.05 20.44 -1.22
CA ASN A 36 -25.39 21.02 -1.42
C ASN A 36 -26.41 20.55 -0.38
N SER A 37 -26.32 19.30 0.08
CA SER A 37 -27.17 18.76 1.15
C SER A 37 -26.76 19.19 2.55
N GLY A 38 -25.61 19.85 2.72
CA GLY A 38 -25.06 20.23 4.03
C GLY A 38 -24.46 19.08 4.85
N VAL A 39 -24.54 17.84 4.35
CA VAL A 39 -24.00 16.64 5.02
C VAL A 39 -22.48 16.71 5.12
N ALA A 40 -21.80 17.22 4.09
CA ALA A 40 -20.34 17.42 4.12
C ALA A 40 -19.93 18.30 5.30
N GLY A 41 -20.67 19.38 5.58
CA GLY A 41 -20.44 20.25 6.72
C GLY A 41 -20.66 19.53 8.06
N GLY A 42 -21.70 18.70 8.16
CA GLY A 42 -21.97 17.88 9.35
C GLY A 42 -20.84 16.88 9.65
N ILE A 43 -20.34 16.18 8.63
CA ILE A 43 -19.22 15.23 8.78
C ILE A 43 -17.93 15.98 9.12
N ALA A 44 -17.65 17.11 8.46
CA ALA A 44 -16.50 17.94 8.77
C ALA A 44 -16.52 18.40 10.24
N ASN A 45 -17.66 18.91 10.72
CA ASN A 45 -17.82 19.32 12.12
C ASN A 45 -17.60 18.15 13.09
N PHE A 46 -18.07 16.95 12.75
CA PHE A 46 -17.83 15.75 13.55
C PHE A 46 -16.34 15.39 13.63
N LEU A 47 -15.63 15.43 12.50
CA LEU A 47 -14.18 15.19 12.45
C LEU A 47 -13.39 16.26 13.21
N VAL A 48 -13.80 17.52 13.08
CA VAL A 48 -13.22 18.63 13.85
C VAL A 48 -13.47 18.43 15.34
N ALA A 49 -14.69 18.08 15.75
CA ALA A 49 -15.02 17.85 17.16
C ALA A 49 -14.15 16.74 17.78
N ILE A 50 -13.96 15.62 17.07
CA ILE A 50 -13.04 14.55 17.48
C ILE A 50 -11.61 15.08 17.58
N GLY A 51 -11.14 15.82 16.57
CA GLY A 51 -9.79 16.38 16.54
C GLY A 51 -9.53 17.39 17.67
N THR A 52 -10.49 18.28 17.96
CA THR A 52 -10.40 19.27 19.02
C THR A 52 -10.54 18.67 20.41
N GLY A 53 -11.35 17.61 20.56
CA GLY A 53 -11.54 16.90 21.83
C GLY A 53 -10.25 16.24 22.34
N LEU A 54 -9.31 15.95 21.44
CA LEU A 54 -7.98 15.44 21.78
C LEU A 54 -7.01 16.53 22.27
N GLY A 55 -7.35 17.82 22.16
CA GLY A 55 -6.53 18.94 22.67
C GLY A 55 -5.25 19.23 21.88
N ILE A 56 -5.05 18.60 20.72
CA ILE A 56 -3.80 18.63 19.93
C ILE A 56 -3.85 19.63 18.76
N GLY A 57 -4.92 20.42 18.63
CA GLY A 57 -5.09 21.40 17.55
C GLY A 57 -5.20 20.74 16.17
N VAL A 58 -4.52 21.32 15.17
CA VAL A 58 -4.56 20.89 13.75
C VAL A 58 -4.10 19.43 13.56
N ALA A 59 -3.21 18.93 14.42
CA ALA A 59 -2.78 17.53 14.39
C ALA A 59 -3.93 16.54 14.64
N GLY A 60 -4.88 16.89 15.53
CA GLY A 60 -6.05 16.07 15.81
C GLY A 60 -6.99 15.97 14.60
N LEU A 61 -7.12 17.05 13.83
CA LEU A 61 -7.90 17.06 12.58
C LEU A 61 -7.29 16.14 11.53
N PHE A 62 -5.98 16.24 11.29
CA PHE A 62 -5.28 15.32 10.38
C PHE A 62 -5.42 13.87 10.84
N GLY A 63 -5.36 13.63 12.15
CA GLY A 63 -5.59 12.32 12.73
C GLY A 63 -6.98 11.75 12.40
N ALA A 64 -8.02 12.54 12.61
CA ALA A 64 -9.40 12.15 12.36
C ALA A 64 -9.67 11.88 10.86
N VAL A 65 -9.18 12.76 9.98
CA VAL A 65 -9.34 12.60 8.52
C VAL A 65 -8.56 11.39 8.01
N TYR A 66 -7.33 11.18 8.49
CA TYR A 66 -6.54 9.99 8.15
C TYR A 66 -7.28 8.71 8.55
N PHE A 67 -7.80 8.67 9.77
CA PHE A 67 -8.52 7.51 10.28
C PHE A 67 -9.79 7.21 9.47
N ALA A 68 -10.59 8.24 9.15
CA ALA A 68 -11.77 8.10 8.31
C ALA A 68 -11.42 7.61 6.89
N THR A 69 -10.37 8.17 6.29
CA THR A 69 -9.89 7.76 4.95
C THR A 69 -9.44 6.31 4.95
N PHE A 70 -8.62 5.92 5.93
CA PHE A 70 -8.14 4.56 6.10
C PHE A 70 -9.31 3.57 6.23
N LEU A 71 -10.31 3.86 7.07
CA LEU A 71 -11.46 2.97 7.25
C LEU A 71 -12.17 2.69 5.92
N ILE A 72 -12.39 3.73 5.12
CA ILE A 72 -13.02 3.59 3.80
C ILE A 72 -12.11 2.82 2.84
N SER A 73 -10.81 3.11 2.86
CA SER A 73 -9.78 2.45 2.04
C SER A 73 -9.62 0.94 2.32
N ASN A 74 -10.16 0.43 3.42
CA ASN A 74 -10.19 -1.02 3.66
C ASN A 74 -11.34 -1.73 2.94
N VAL A 75 -12.39 -1.00 2.59
CA VAL A 75 -13.61 -1.52 1.97
C VAL A 75 -13.57 -1.34 0.46
N VAL A 76 -13.06 -0.19 -0.01
CA VAL A 76 -12.94 0.14 -1.43
C VAL A 76 -11.48 0.23 -1.86
N THR A 77 -11.23 0.38 -3.16
CA THR A 77 -9.88 0.58 -3.68
C THR A 77 -9.29 1.91 -3.18
N ASN A 78 -7.98 1.96 -2.97
CA ASN A 78 -7.28 3.15 -2.47
C ASN A 78 -7.63 4.43 -3.25
N ASN A 79 -7.68 4.32 -4.58
CA ASN A 79 -7.99 5.45 -5.46
C ASN A 79 -9.44 5.93 -5.29
N ALA A 80 -10.39 4.99 -5.14
CA ALA A 80 -11.79 5.31 -4.88
C ALA A 80 -11.98 5.98 -3.51
N ALA A 81 -11.31 5.47 -2.48
CA ALA A 81 -11.36 6.03 -1.13
C ALA A 81 -10.86 7.48 -1.10
N ALA A 82 -9.72 7.74 -1.74
CA ALA A 82 -9.15 9.08 -1.83
C ALA A 82 -10.12 10.05 -2.53
N ALA A 83 -10.69 9.63 -3.67
CA ALA A 83 -11.62 10.46 -4.42
C ALA A 83 -12.89 10.79 -3.59
N LEU A 84 -13.43 9.81 -2.87
CA LEU A 84 -14.64 9.98 -2.05
C LEU A 84 -14.42 10.92 -0.86
N ILE A 85 -13.28 10.81 -0.18
CA ILE A 85 -13.00 11.61 1.03
C ILE A 85 -12.51 13.02 0.71
N PHE A 86 -11.87 13.22 -0.43
CA PHE A 86 -11.36 14.52 -0.87
C PHE A 86 -12.35 15.71 -0.70
N PRO A 87 -13.60 15.66 -1.19
CA PRO A 87 -14.53 16.78 -1.02
C PRO A 87 -14.90 17.06 0.45
N ILE A 88 -14.99 16.02 1.29
CA ILE A 88 -15.28 16.16 2.72
C ILE A 88 -14.11 16.84 3.43
N ALA A 89 -12.89 16.40 3.11
CA ALA A 89 -11.67 16.93 3.70
C ALA A 89 -11.39 18.38 3.26
N MET A 90 -11.73 18.74 2.01
CA MET A 90 -11.65 20.13 1.53
C MET A 90 -12.58 21.05 2.33
N ASN A 91 -13.83 20.64 2.54
CA ASN A 91 -14.77 21.40 3.38
C ASN A 91 -14.28 21.53 4.83
N ALA A 92 -13.68 20.48 5.39
CA ALA A 92 -13.09 20.54 6.73
C ALA A 92 -11.90 21.51 6.80
N ALA A 93 -11.04 21.52 5.79
CA ALA A 93 -9.90 22.44 5.69
C ALA A 93 -10.36 23.91 5.59
N ASP A 94 -11.40 24.19 4.80
CA ASP A 94 -11.97 25.53 4.68
C ASP A 94 -12.55 26.04 6.01
N GLN A 95 -13.24 25.17 6.76
CA GLN A 95 -13.81 25.51 8.07
C GLN A 95 -12.74 25.81 9.12
N THR A 96 -11.66 25.02 9.16
CA THR A 96 -10.57 25.19 10.13
C THR A 96 -9.46 26.11 9.64
N LYS A 97 -9.62 26.74 8.46
CA LYS A 97 -8.61 27.56 7.78
C LYS A 97 -7.24 26.87 7.68
N THR A 98 -7.26 25.55 7.53
CA THR A 98 -6.06 24.72 7.39
C THR A 98 -5.68 24.62 5.92
N ASP A 99 -4.39 24.47 5.63
CA ASP A 99 -3.92 24.34 4.24
C ASP A 99 -4.53 23.08 3.57
N VAL A 100 -5.32 23.31 2.52
CA VAL A 100 -5.94 22.27 1.68
C VAL A 100 -4.88 21.34 1.08
N THR A 101 -3.68 21.86 0.81
CA THR A 101 -2.55 21.10 0.28
C THR A 101 -2.11 20.03 1.29
N LEU A 102 -1.94 20.39 2.56
CA LEU A 102 -1.59 19.43 3.63
C LEU A 102 -2.70 18.41 3.86
N MET A 103 -3.96 18.83 3.73
CA MET A 103 -5.10 17.93 3.83
C MET A 103 -5.10 16.89 2.70
N SER A 104 -4.80 17.29 1.47
CA SER A 104 -4.70 16.35 0.36
C SER A 104 -3.57 15.33 0.55
N TYR A 105 -2.41 15.75 1.10
CA TYR A 105 -1.34 14.82 1.47
C TYR A 105 -1.74 13.84 2.57
N CYS A 106 -2.51 14.30 3.56
CA CYS A 106 -3.06 13.44 4.59
C CYS A 106 -3.88 12.29 3.98
N ILE A 107 -4.75 12.62 3.04
CA ILE A 107 -5.60 11.65 2.32
C ILE A 107 -4.74 10.71 1.48
N MET A 108 -3.75 11.24 0.75
CA MET A 108 -2.85 10.41 -0.08
C MET A 108 -2.09 9.38 0.76
N LEU A 109 -1.56 9.79 1.92
CA LEU A 109 -0.87 8.88 2.84
C LEU A 109 -1.82 7.86 3.46
N ALA A 110 -3.03 8.28 3.84
CA ALA A 110 -4.03 7.40 4.44
C ALA A 110 -4.56 6.35 3.44
N ALA A 111 -4.91 6.78 2.23
CA ALA A 111 -5.41 5.92 1.16
C ALA A 111 -4.34 4.93 0.68
N SER A 112 -3.05 5.28 0.75
CA SER A 112 -1.96 4.37 0.37
C SER A 112 -1.68 3.29 1.42
N ALA A 113 -2.08 3.52 2.66
CA ALA A 113 -1.84 2.61 3.77
C ALA A 113 -3.03 1.65 3.96
N SER A 114 -3.23 0.72 3.02
CA SER A 114 -4.25 -0.34 3.13
C SER A 114 -3.59 -1.68 3.48
N PHE A 115 -3.16 -1.81 4.74
CA PHE A 115 -2.51 -3.04 5.21
C PHE A 115 -3.46 -4.03 5.89
N MET A 116 -4.62 -3.56 6.33
CA MET A 116 -5.53 -4.31 7.19
C MET A 116 -6.53 -5.18 6.38
N SER A 117 -6.78 -4.83 5.12
CA SER A 117 -7.65 -5.57 4.21
C SER A 117 -6.88 -6.16 3.02
N PRO A 118 -7.10 -7.44 2.65
CA PRO A 118 -6.52 -8.01 1.45
C PRO A 118 -7.14 -7.41 0.18
N PHE A 119 -8.37 -6.90 0.25
CA PHE A 119 -9.10 -6.33 -0.90
C PHE A 119 -8.71 -4.88 -1.20
N GLY A 120 -8.07 -4.18 -0.27
CA GLY A 120 -7.71 -2.77 -0.45
C GLY A 120 -6.63 -2.56 -1.52
N TYR A 121 -5.83 -3.58 -1.84
CA TYR A 121 -4.73 -3.44 -2.79
C TYR A 121 -4.47 -4.69 -3.63
N GLN A 122 -4.22 -4.50 -4.93
CA GLN A 122 -4.05 -5.60 -5.89
C GLN A 122 -2.87 -6.52 -5.54
N THR A 123 -1.80 -5.99 -4.96
CA THR A 123 -0.65 -6.83 -4.55
C THR A 123 -0.95 -7.66 -3.30
N ASN A 124 -1.80 -7.16 -2.38
CA ASN A 124 -2.25 -7.93 -1.22
C ASN A 124 -3.09 -9.14 -1.67
N LEU A 125 -3.92 -8.97 -2.72
CA LEU A 125 -4.67 -10.06 -3.35
C LEU A 125 -3.76 -11.11 -4.00
N MET A 126 -2.68 -10.67 -4.67
CA MET A 126 -1.73 -11.57 -5.33
C MET A 126 -1.07 -12.56 -4.36
N VAL A 127 -0.86 -12.15 -3.10
CA VAL A 127 -0.29 -13.03 -2.05
C VAL A 127 -1.36 -13.73 -1.21
N TYR A 128 -2.58 -13.19 -1.15
CA TYR A 128 -3.68 -13.74 -0.33
C TYR A 128 -4.05 -15.16 -0.75
N GLY A 129 -4.23 -15.40 -2.07
CA GLY A 129 -4.61 -16.71 -2.60
C GLY A 129 -3.49 -17.77 -2.48
N PRO A 130 -2.37 -17.61 -3.20
CA PRO A 130 -1.28 -18.59 -3.19
C PRO A 130 -0.57 -18.73 -1.83
N GLY A 131 -0.59 -17.69 -1.00
CA GLY A 131 0.04 -17.69 0.34
C GLY A 131 -0.78 -18.38 1.43
N GLY A 132 -2.03 -18.76 1.16
CA GLY A 132 -2.89 -19.43 2.15
C GLY A 132 -3.22 -18.56 3.37
N TYR A 133 -3.09 -17.24 3.25
CA TYR A 133 -3.39 -16.30 4.33
C TYR A 133 -4.89 -16.21 4.57
N LYS A 134 -5.28 -16.05 5.83
CA LYS A 134 -6.67 -15.75 6.20
C LYS A 134 -6.84 -14.25 6.36
N TYR A 135 -8.08 -13.78 6.20
CA TYR A 135 -8.42 -12.38 6.46
C TYR A 135 -7.96 -11.88 7.85
N LYS A 136 -8.03 -12.75 8.88
CA LYS A 136 -7.56 -12.45 10.24
C LYS A 136 -6.04 -12.19 10.32
N ASP A 137 -5.25 -12.83 9.46
CA ASP A 137 -3.79 -12.64 9.46
C ASP A 137 -3.43 -11.24 8.95
N PHE A 138 -4.18 -10.74 7.96
CA PHE A 138 -4.08 -9.36 7.46
C PHE A 138 -4.54 -8.35 8.51
N LEU A 139 -5.65 -8.60 9.21
CA LEU A 139 -6.09 -7.72 10.29
C LEU A 139 -5.04 -7.62 11.40
N TRP A 140 -4.50 -8.75 11.84
CA TRP A 140 -3.58 -8.80 12.97
C TRP A 140 -2.23 -8.14 12.68
N MET A 141 -1.67 -8.36 11.47
CA MET A 141 -0.41 -7.71 11.08
C MET A 141 -0.60 -6.29 10.54
N GLY A 142 -1.72 -6.02 9.88
CA GLY A 142 -2.01 -4.74 9.25
C GLY A 142 -2.38 -3.65 10.25
N THR A 143 -3.17 -3.96 11.28
CA THR A 143 -3.58 -2.99 12.31
C THR A 143 -2.39 -2.30 13.01
N PRO A 144 -1.37 -3.00 13.54
CA PRO A 144 -0.25 -2.33 14.20
C PRO A 144 0.56 -1.48 13.21
N MET A 145 0.77 -1.96 11.99
CA MET A 145 1.42 -1.18 10.94
C MET A 145 0.64 0.09 10.63
N GLN A 146 -0.68 0.00 10.56
CA GLN A 146 -1.53 1.15 10.31
C GLN A 146 -1.41 2.20 11.40
N ILE A 147 -1.45 1.79 12.68
CA ILE A 147 -1.36 2.71 13.81
C ILE A 147 -0.01 3.44 13.78
N VAL A 148 1.08 2.74 13.48
CA VAL A 148 2.41 3.34 13.36
C VAL A 148 2.44 4.36 12.21
N LEU A 149 1.94 4.00 11.03
CA LEU A 149 1.86 4.89 9.87
C LEU A 149 0.97 6.11 10.13
N TRP A 150 -0.14 5.92 10.83
CA TRP A 150 -1.05 6.99 11.22
C TRP A 150 -0.33 8.02 12.11
N LEU A 151 0.32 7.55 13.18
CA LEU A 151 1.06 8.42 14.10
C LEU A 151 2.21 9.15 13.40
N ILE A 152 3.00 8.45 12.58
CA ILE A 152 4.10 9.05 11.82
C ILE A 152 3.57 10.08 10.82
N SER A 153 2.50 9.76 10.08
CA SER A 153 1.94 10.67 9.08
C SER A 153 1.40 11.94 9.73
N VAL A 154 0.67 11.81 10.85
CA VAL A 154 0.14 12.96 11.60
C VAL A 154 1.27 13.81 12.17
N ALA A 155 2.33 13.18 12.72
CA ALA A 155 3.49 13.90 13.20
C ALA A 155 4.19 14.67 12.07
N LEU A 156 4.46 14.03 10.94
CA LEU A 156 5.12 14.67 9.79
C LEU A 156 4.33 15.87 9.26
N LEU A 157 3.00 15.73 9.13
CA LEU A 157 2.12 16.82 8.68
C LEU A 157 2.03 17.94 9.72
N SER A 158 1.98 17.60 11.01
CA SER A 158 1.89 18.59 12.08
C SER A 158 3.15 19.40 12.26
N TYR A 159 4.33 18.78 12.10
CA TYR A 159 5.59 19.50 12.33
C TYR A 159 5.91 20.45 11.17
N SER A 160 5.36 20.28 9.97
CA SER A 160 5.52 21.20 8.83
C SER A 160 6.98 21.61 8.54
N LEU A 161 7.96 20.79 8.97
CA LEU A 161 9.40 21.14 8.98
C LEU A 161 10.09 20.91 7.62
N LEU A 162 9.44 20.22 6.69
CA LEU A 162 10.02 19.89 5.39
C LEU A 162 9.11 20.41 4.27
N PRO A 163 9.64 21.24 3.36
CA PRO A 163 8.97 21.50 2.11
C PRO A 163 8.62 20.17 1.44
N TRP A 164 7.40 20.02 0.93
CA TRP A 164 6.89 18.78 0.33
C TRP A 164 7.84 18.19 -0.74
N TYR A 165 8.57 19.04 -1.47
CA TYR A 165 9.58 18.61 -2.43
C TYR A 165 10.79 17.94 -1.77
N ALA A 166 11.17 18.34 -0.55
CA ALA A 166 12.31 17.78 0.16
C ALA A 166 12.04 16.32 0.53
N SER A 167 10.83 15.98 0.95
CA SER A 167 10.41 14.59 1.21
C SER A 167 10.53 13.73 -0.05
N TRP A 168 10.09 14.24 -1.20
CA TRP A 168 10.20 13.55 -2.49
C TRP A 168 11.66 13.37 -2.92
N LEU A 169 12.48 14.41 -2.79
CA LEU A 169 13.91 14.36 -3.14
C LEU A 169 14.69 13.39 -2.24
N ILE A 170 14.43 13.39 -0.93
CA ILE A 170 15.05 12.45 0.01
C ILE A 170 14.66 11.02 -0.34
N LEU A 171 13.39 10.76 -0.62
CA LEU A 171 12.92 9.42 -1.00
C LEU A 171 13.56 8.95 -2.31
N PHE A 172 13.60 9.82 -3.32
CA PHE A 172 14.22 9.52 -4.61
C PHE A 172 15.73 9.27 -4.46
N ALA A 173 16.42 10.06 -3.64
CA ALA A 173 17.84 9.88 -3.34
C ALA A 173 18.11 8.56 -2.61
N ILE A 174 17.28 8.18 -1.64
CA ILE A 174 17.38 6.89 -0.94
C ILE A 174 17.15 5.73 -1.92
N LEU A 175 16.13 5.80 -2.76
CA LEU A 175 15.85 4.77 -3.75
C LEU A 175 16.98 4.63 -4.76
N LEU A 176 17.53 5.75 -5.23
CA LEU A 176 18.66 5.78 -6.16
C LEU A 176 19.92 5.20 -5.51
N LEU A 177 20.18 5.54 -4.24
CA LEU A 177 21.27 4.97 -3.46
C LEU A 177 21.10 3.46 -3.28
N VAL A 178 19.91 2.98 -2.92
CA VAL A 178 19.62 1.54 -2.81
C VAL A 178 19.77 0.85 -4.16
N ALA A 179 19.29 1.44 -5.25
CA ALA A 179 19.41 0.90 -6.60
C ALA A 179 20.89 0.78 -7.01
N VAL A 180 21.69 1.83 -6.78
CA VAL A 180 23.13 1.83 -7.06
C VAL A 180 23.86 0.77 -6.22
N LEU A 181 23.55 0.66 -4.92
CA LEU A 181 24.15 -0.35 -4.06
C LEU A 181 23.77 -1.77 -4.49
N ARG A 182 22.54 -2.00 -4.94
CA ARG A 182 22.08 -3.30 -5.46
C ARG A 182 22.73 -3.66 -6.78
N ILE A 183 22.77 -2.73 -7.73
CA ILE A 183 23.41 -2.91 -9.03
C ILE A 183 24.91 -3.15 -8.85
N GLY A 184 25.58 -2.39 -7.97
CA GLY A 184 26.98 -2.61 -7.63
C GLY A 184 27.26 -3.97 -6.99
N ALA A 185 26.34 -4.45 -6.13
CA ALA A 185 26.44 -5.79 -5.54
C ALA A 185 26.25 -6.92 -6.57
N ASP A 186 25.37 -6.72 -7.56
CA ASP A 186 25.13 -7.72 -8.61
C ASP A 186 26.25 -7.75 -9.68
N LEU A 187 26.89 -6.61 -9.97
CA LEU A 187 28.05 -6.55 -10.87
C LEU A 187 29.31 -7.22 -10.29
N GLY A 188 29.39 -7.38 -8.96
CA GLY A 188 30.48 -8.08 -8.29
C GLY A 188 30.40 -9.62 -8.36
N ARG A 189 29.28 -10.19 -8.82
CA ARG A 189 29.13 -11.65 -8.96
C ARG A 189 29.72 -12.11 -10.29
N LYS A 190 30.74 -12.99 -10.21
CA LYS A 190 31.32 -13.61 -11.42
C LYS A 190 30.26 -14.48 -12.11
N PRO A 191 30.13 -14.43 -13.45
CA PRO A 191 29.06 -15.12 -14.19
C PRO A 191 29.05 -16.64 -13.98
N THR A 192 30.19 -17.25 -13.68
CA THR A 192 30.32 -18.68 -13.35
C THR A 192 29.69 -19.07 -12.01
N GLN A 193 29.66 -18.17 -11.02
CA GLN A 193 28.99 -18.41 -9.74
C GLN A 193 27.47 -18.27 -9.86
N ALA A 194 26.99 -17.30 -10.65
CA ALA A 194 25.56 -17.10 -10.89
C ALA A 194 24.91 -18.28 -11.65
N LEU A 195 25.59 -18.86 -12.64
CA LEU A 195 25.12 -20.07 -13.34
C LEU A 195 25.15 -21.32 -12.43
N GLY A 196 26.19 -21.48 -11.61
CA GLY A 196 26.28 -22.61 -10.67
C GLY A 196 25.14 -22.60 -9.63
N ASP A 197 24.79 -21.43 -9.11
CA ASP A 197 23.69 -21.27 -8.16
C ASP A 197 22.30 -21.49 -8.79
N ALA A 198 22.12 -21.13 -10.08
CA ALA A 198 20.89 -21.36 -10.82
C ALA A 198 20.66 -22.85 -11.16
N VAL A 199 21.72 -23.58 -11.51
CA VAL A 199 21.67 -25.03 -11.80
C VAL A 199 21.43 -25.85 -10.52
N VAL A 200 22.06 -25.47 -9.40
CA VAL A 200 21.81 -26.13 -8.10
C VAL A 200 20.37 -25.84 -7.63
N GLY A 201 19.90 -24.59 -7.74
CA GLY A 201 18.53 -24.23 -7.33
C GLY A 201 17.41 -24.90 -8.14
N THR A 202 17.64 -25.18 -9.42
CA THR A 202 16.67 -25.91 -10.26
C THR A 202 16.65 -27.41 -9.95
N THR A 203 17.81 -28.01 -9.64
CA THR A 203 17.90 -29.42 -9.24
C THR A 203 17.24 -29.67 -7.87
N ASP A 204 17.43 -28.74 -6.92
CA ASP A 204 16.80 -28.79 -5.60
C ASP A 204 15.28 -28.54 -5.66
N ALA A 205 14.81 -27.63 -6.51
CA ALA A 205 13.38 -27.35 -6.69
C ALA A 205 12.63 -28.54 -7.30
N VAL A 206 13.25 -29.28 -8.22
CA VAL A 206 12.69 -30.51 -8.81
C VAL A 206 12.66 -31.64 -7.77
N GLN A 207 13.72 -31.82 -6.97
CA GLN A 207 13.75 -32.82 -5.89
C GLN A 207 12.69 -32.56 -4.81
N VAL A 208 12.50 -31.31 -4.39
CA VAL A 208 11.51 -30.92 -3.37
C VAL A 208 10.08 -30.99 -3.93
N GLY A 209 9.87 -30.66 -5.21
CA GLY A 209 8.57 -30.81 -5.88
C GLY A 209 8.13 -32.27 -6.04
N VAL A 210 9.07 -33.18 -6.32
CA VAL A 210 8.82 -34.64 -6.41
C VAL A 210 8.61 -35.26 -5.02
N ALA A 211 9.34 -34.83 -4.00
CA ALA A 211 9.15 -35.29 -2.62
C ALA A 211 7.84 -34.77 -1.98
N GLY A 212 7.43 -33.52 -2.30
CA GLY A 212 6.21 -32.91 -1.80
C GLY A 212 4.92 -33.50 -2.40
N THR A 213 4.98 -33.95 -3.65
CA THR A 213 3.85 -34.62 -4.32
C THR A 213 3.67 -36.07 -3.88
N ALA A 214 4.76 -36.78 -3.54
CA ALA A 214 4.69 -38.14 -2.99
C ALA A 214 4.11 -38.19 -1.55
N ASN A 215 4.39 -37.19 -0.71
CA ASN A 215 3.97 -37.22 0.71
C ASN A 215 2.58 -36.59 0.96
N ALA A 216 2.07 -35.77 0.04
CA ALA A 216 0.75 -35.12 0.17
C ALA A 216 -0.45 -36.04 -0.14
N VAL A 217 -0.23 -37.20 -0.76
CA VAL A 217 -1.29 -38.17 -1.10
C VAL A 217 -1.58 -39.14 0.06
N HIS A 218 -0.75 -39.18 1.12
CA HIS A 218 -0.90 -40.15 2.22
C HIS A 218 -1.11 -39.57 3.63
N ALA A 219 -1.05 -38.26 3.85
CA ALA A 219 -1.31 -37.69 5.17
C ALA A 219 -2.13 -36.40 5.06
N GLY A 220 -3.42 -36.49 5.39
CA GLY A 220 -4.34 -35.35 5.49
C GLY A 220 -4.05 -34.42 6.67
N THR A 221 -2.87 -33.80 6.73
CA THR A 221 -2.48 -32.85 7.78
C THR A 221 -1.87 -31.56 7.19
N LYS A 222 -2.35 -30.41 7.67
CA LYS A 222 -1.95 -29.07 7.21
C LYS A 222 -0.49 -28.77 7.58
N PRO A 223 0.32 -28.15 6.69
CA PRO A 223 1.65 -27.71 7.08
C PRO A 223 1.59 -26.48 7.98
N LYS A 224 2.15 -26.64 9.18
CA LYS A 224 2.42 -25.59 10.15
C LYS A 224 3.66 -24.77 9.71
N THR A 225 3.56 -23.45 9.94
CA THR A 225 4.64 -22.44 10.12
C THR A 225 5.24 -21.69 8.92
N TRP A 226 5.18 -20.36 9.08
CA TRP A 226 5.89 -19.22 8.46
C TRP A 226 7.38 -19.41 8.09
N ARG A 227 8.07 -20.43 8.61
CA ARG A 227 9.50 -20.66 8.33
C ARG A 227 9.76 -21.18 6.91
N THR A 228 8.84 -21.96 6.34
CA THR A 228 9.04 -22.59 5.02
C THR A 228 8.85 -21.60 3.87
N CYS A 229 7.89 -20.67 3.98
CA CYS A 229 7.67 -19.63 2.96
C CYS A 229 8.81 -18.58 2.93
N LYS A 230 9.46 -18.32 4.08
CA LYS A 230 10.58 -17.37 4.14
C LYS A 230 11.83 -17.85 3.38
N ALA A 231 12.01 -19.17 3.27
CA ALA A 231 13.11 -19.76 2.50
C ALA A 231 12.86 -19.69 0.98
N PHE A 232 11.58 -19.75 0.57
CA PHE A 232 11.19 -19.75 -0.84
C PHE A 232 11.12 -18.35 -1.45
N LEU A 233 10.61 -17.35 -0.72
CA LEU A 233 10.46 -15.97 -1.21
C LEU A 233 11.72 -15.11 -1.06
N TRP A 234 12.63 -15.49 -0.16
CA TRP A 234 13.85 -14.73 0.08
C TRP A 234 15.01 -15.72 0.13
N GLY A 235 15.62 -15.98 -1.03
CA GLY A 235 16.70 -16.95 -1.24
C GLY A 235 17.88 -16.81 -0.27
N ARG A 236 17.69 -17.26 0.98
CA ARG A 236 18.69 -17.45 2.01
C ARG A 236 18.70 -18.94 2.32
N ARG A 237 19.49 -19.66 1.52
CA ARG A 237 20.11 -20.91 1.95
C ARG A 237 20.90 -20.61 3.22
N LYS A 238 20.44 -21.10 4.37
CA LYS A 238 21.32 -21.32 5.51
C LYS A 238 21.39 -22.81 5.74
N ASN A 239 22.57 -23.35 5.44
CA ASN A 239 23.03 -24.67 5.83
C ASN A 239 22.66 -24.94 7.29
N GLU A 240 21.87 -25.97 7.54
CA GLU A 240 21.91 -26.68 8.80
C GLU A 240 21.59 -28.15 8.52
N LYS A 241 22.62 -28.96 8.72
CA LYS A 241 22.57 -30.42 8.75
C LYS A 241 21.59 -30.83 9.86
N ILE A 242 20.71 -31.78 9.57
CA ILE A 242 20.52 -33.08 10.23
C ILE A 242 19.70 -33.93 9.25
#